data_AF-A0A960PNC0-F1
#
_entry.id   AF-A0A960PNC0-F1
#
_cell.length_a   1.000
_cell.length_b   1.000
_cell.length_c   1.000
_cell.angle_alpha   90.00
_cell.angle_beta   90.00
_cell.angle_gamma   90.00
#
_symmetry.space_group_name_H-M   'P 1'
#
loop_
_entity.id
_entity.type
_entity.pdbx_description
1 polymer ?
#
loop_
_entity_poly.entity_id
_entity_poly.type
_entity_poly.pdbx_seq_one_letter_code
_entity_poly.pdbx_strand_id
1 'polypeptide(L)'
;DVVSETADETVDETPIETASDSVPAADSESGSSPDPVEAVFAQLKAQQARPGSREPVGNAGVPRAQVQPEPEPVKEQAAATPPEGSGSPAPGADDLATLDRRDTATDAIERQLARRLKRVLADEQNEALDRLRRSKGEPDANEVLLSQGEHQGRYLEAALSDLVEAERAGAGFFGDAPSTSAVVSDVAEQLAAELVRQLRGRLESAFVDGADEQEISDRIRACYREWKTQRIADAAAHPVLVAFNRGITHAAAPGSSHRWLVDDGGAPCPDCDDNSLAGAIPVGEEFPTGDFSPPAHPGCRCIAIPT
;
A
#
# COMPACT_ATOMS: atom_id res chain seq x y z
N ASP A 1 4.08 -62.81 42.25
CA ASP A 1 2.96 -63.46 41.53
C ASP A 1 2.35 -62.45 40.57
N VAL A 2 2.46 -62.48 39.24
CA VAL A 2 2.96 -63.41 38.20
C VAL A 2 3.19 -62.49 36.97
N VAL A 3 4.41 -62.10 36.60
CA VAL A 3 5.33 -62.64 35.54
C VAL A 3 4.68 -63.26 34.28
N SER A 4 4.82 -62.58 33.14
CA SER A 4 4.93 -63.10 31.74
C SER A 4 5.49 -61.91 30.92
N GLU A 5 6.75 -61.82 30.46
CA GLU A 5 7.54 -62.69 29.56
C GLU A 5 6.86 -62.81 28.17
N THR A 6 7.42 -62.55 26.98
CA THR A 6 8.67 -61.98 26.38
C THR A 6 8.41 -61.84 24.86
N ALA A 7 9.36 -61.21 24.13
CA ALA A 7 9.64 -61.16 22.68
C ALA A 7 9.56 -59.69 22.17
N ASP A 8 10.64 -58.92 22.04
CA ASP A 8 11.97 -59.15 21.43
C ASP A 8 11.89 -59.57 19.95
N GLU A 9 11.82 -58.55 19.08
CA GLU A 9 12.12 -58.68 17.65
C GLU A 9 13.14 -57.60 17.29
N THR A 10 14.39 -58.05 17.22
CA THR A 10 15.58 -57.32 16.79
C THR A 10 15.50 -57.07 15.28
N VAL A 11 15.49 -55.80 14.86
CA VAL A 11 15.68 -55.42 13.46
C VAL A 11 17.13 -54.99 13.25
N ASP A 12 17.75 -55.69 12.33
CA ASP A 12 19.13 -55.69 11.87
C ASP A 12 19.57 -54.32 11.31
N GLU A 13 20.62 -53.73 11.90
CA GLU A 13 21.34 -52.58 11.37
C GLU A 13 22.43 -53.06 10.40
N THR A 14 22.29 -52.77 9.10
CA THR A 14 23.39 -52.87 8.14
C THR A 14 23.87 -51.47 7.73
N PRO A 15 25.16 -51.12 7.88
CA PRO A 15 25.70 -49.83 7.46
C PRO A 15 25.98 -49.83 5.95
N ILE A 16 25.53 -48.78 5.24
CA ILE A 16 25.96 -48.54 3.86
C ILE A 16 27.04 -47.46 3.86
N GLU A 17 28.22 -47.91 3.44
CA GLU A 17 29.44 -47.15 3.23
C GLU A 17 29.37 -46.23 2.01
N THR A 18 30.19 -45.20 2.07
CA THR A 18 30.33 -44.02 1.19
C THR A 18 30.63 -44.31 -0.28
N ALA A 19 30.06 -43.50 -1.17
CA ALA A 19 30.64 -43.24 -2.50
C ALA A 19 30.55 -41.73 -2.82
N SER A 20 31.69 -41.07 -2.68
CA SER A 20 32.01 -39.78 -3.28
C SER A 20 32.11 -39.96 -4.79
N ASP A 21 31.37 -39.19 -5.57
CA ASP A 21 31.65 -39.04 -7.00
C ASP A 21 31.70 -37.55 -7.38
N SER A 22 32.91 -37.14 -7.77
CA SER A 22 33.28 -35.81 -8.21
C SER A 22 33.10 -35.74 -9.73
N VAL A 23 32.31 -34.78 -10.20
CA VAL A 23 32.14 -34.50 -11.64
C VAL A 23 32.71 -33.09 -11.93
N PRO A 24 33.47 -32.91 -13.03
CA PRO A 24 34.47 -31.85 -13.15
C PRO A 24 33.89 -30.49 -13.56
N ALA A 25 34.66 -29.45 -13.23
CA ALA A 25 34.47 -28.07 -13.67
C ALA A 25 34.55 -27.96 -15.20
N ALA A 26 33.54 -27.31 -15.78
CA ALA A 26 33.56 -26.82 -17.15
C ALA A 26 33.65 -25.28 -17.09
N ASP A 27 34.80 -24.77 -17.52
CA ASP A 27 34.98 -23.36 -17.86
C ASP A 27 33.95 -22.95 -18.92
N SER A 28 33.20 -21.88 -18.66
CA SER A 28 32.40 -21.19 -19.65
C SER A 28 32.73 -19.71 -19.55
N GLU A 29 33.60 -19.27 -20.46
CA GLU A 29 33.93 -17.87 -20.67
C GLU A 29 32.64 -17.09 -21.02
N SER A 30 32.31 -16.14 -20.15
CA SER A 30 31.18 -15.23 -20.31
C SER A 30 31.50 -14.19 -21.39
N GLY A 31 31.00 -14.42 -22.60
CA GLY A 31 30.83 -13.37 -23.60
C GLY A 31 29.56 -12.58 -23.28
N SER A 32 29.69 -11.55 -22.44
CA SER A 32 28.61 -10.62 -22.10
C SER A 32 28.10 -9.93 -23.38
N SER A 33 26.90 -10.29 -23.82
CA SER A 33 26.13 -9.46 -24.76
C SER A 33 25.44 -8.37 -23.95
N PRO A 34 25.50 -7.08 -24.36
CA PRO A 34 24.94 -6.00 -23.56
C PRO A 34 23.43 -6.18 -23.40
N ASP A 35 22.96 -5.93 -22.18
CA ASP A 35 21.55 -5.98 -21.80
C ASP A 35 20.73 -5.06 -22.72
N PRO A 36 19.70 -5.56 -23.42
CA PRO A 36 18.86 -4.76 -24.30
C PRO A 36 18.22 -3.56 -23.59
N VAL A 37 18.08 -3.61 -22.27
CA VAL A 37 17.57 -2.50 -21.45
C VAL A 37 18.59 -1.37 -21.35
N GLU A 38 19.89 -1.68 -21.16
CA GLU A 38 20.95 -0.66 -21.13
C GLU A 38 21.12 0.04 -22.49
N ALA A 39 20.93 -0.66 -23.60
CA ALA A 39 20.96 -0.06 -24.94
C ALA A 39 19.85 0.99 -25.14
N VAL A 40 18.65 0.74 -24.59
CA VAL A 40 17.52 1.68 -24.65
C VAL A 40 17.79 2.91 -23.77
N PHE A 41 18.35 2.73 -22.58
CA PHE A 41 18.74 3.85 -21.72
C PHE A 41 19.87 4.69 -22.31
N ALA A 42 20.86 4.06 -22.97
CA ALA A 42 21.91 4.78 -23.69
C ALA A 42 21.34 5.60 -24.87
N GLN A 43 20.33 5.07 -25.57
CA GLN A 43 19.69 5.75 -26.69
C GLN A 43 18.81 6.94 -26.26
N LEU A 44 18.15 6.85 -25.12
CA LEU A 44 17.41 7.97 -24.51
C LEU A 44 18.35 9.09 -24.03
N LYS A 45 19.49 8.74 -23.43
CA LYS A 45 20.52 9.71 -23.00
C LYS A 45 21.14 10.46 -24.19
N ALA A 46 21.34 9.78 -25.32
CA ALA A 46 21.88 10.39 -26.53
C ALA A 46 20.91 11.36 -27.23
N GLN A 47 19.59 11.18 -27.04
CA GLN A 47 18.57 12.09 -27.58
C GLN A 47 18.41 13.38 -26.76
N GLN A 48 18.70 13.33 -25.45
CA GLN A 48 18.61 14.50 -24.56
C GLN A 48 19.84 15.42 -24.62
N ALA A 49 20.95 14.98 -25.21
CA ALA A 49 22.22 15.72 -25.25
C ALA A 49 22.46 16.58 -26.51
N ARG A 50 21.44 16.80 -27.37
CA ARG A 50 21.58 17.66 -28.56
C ARG A 50 20.97 19.06 -28.33
N PRO A 51 21.76 20.14 -28.32
CA PRO A 51 21.21 21.49 -28.30
C PRO A 51 20.85 21.96 -29.72
N GLY A 52 19.58 22.38 -29.88
CA GLY A 52 19.13 23.46 -30.77
C GLY A 52 19.42 23.40 -32.28
N SER A 53 18.38 23.14 -33.07
CA SER A 53 18.13 23.83 -34.35
C SER A 53 16.69 23.60 -34.81
N ARG A 54 15.82 24.59 -34.58
CA ARG A 54 14.48 24.66 -35.16
C ARG A 54 14.46 25.87 -36.09
N GLU A 55 14.34 25.60 -37.39
CA GLU A 55 14.00 26.57 -38.42
C GLU A 55 12.89 26.00 -39.32
N PRO A 56 12.11 26.86 -40.01
CA PRO A 56 10.65 26.78 -40.02
C PRO A 56 10.07 26.11 -41.28
N VAL A 57 8.87 25.53 -41.16
CA VAL A 57 8.09 25.05 -42.31
C VAL A 57 7.07 26.12 -42.70
N GLY A 58 7.16 26.55 -43.95
CA GLY A 58 6.36 27.60 -44.56
C GLY A 58 4.89 27.22 -44.75
N ASN A 59 4.02 28.23 -44.59
CA ASN A 59 2.60 28.15 -44.88
C ASN A 59 2.29 29.05 -46.09
N ALA A 60 1.59 28.51 -47.08
CA ALA A 60 1.16 29.23 -48.28
C ALA A 60 -0.37 29.37 -48.28
N GLY A 61 -0.88 30.61 -48.38
CA GLY A 61 -2.30 30.91 -48.57
C GLY A 61 -2.71 32.34 -48.18
N VAL A 62 -2.74 33.25 -49.17
CA VAL A 62 -3.12 34.69 -49.15
C VAL A 62 -4.68 34.82 -49.18
N PRO A 63 -5.39 35.96 -48.94
CA PRO A 63 -4.90 37.36 -48.90
C PRO A 63 -5.54 38.42 -47.94
N ARG A 64 -4.73 39.43 -47.59
CA ARG A 64 -4.92 40.91 -47.62
C ARG A 64 -6.12 41.54 -46.88
N ALA A 65 -5.86 42.41 -45.89
CA ALA A 65 -5.89 43.88 -46.07
C ALA A 65 -5.60 44.70 -44.77
N GLN A 66 -4.82 45.77 -44.97
CA GLN A 66 -4.71 47.05 -44.21
C GLN A 66 -3.80 47.15 -42.98
N VAL A 67 -2.78 48.00 -43.16
CA VAL A 67 -1.86 48.59 -42.17
C VAL A 67 -2.50 49.83 -41.56
N GLN A 68 -2.43 49.99 -40.23
CA GLN A 68 -2.44 51.28 -39.53
C GLN A 68 -1.50 51.21 -38.29
N PRO A 69 -0.92 52.34 -37.85
CA PRO A 69 0.33 52.36 -37.09
C PRO A 69 0.18 52.24 -35.57
N GLU A 70 1.31 51.86 -34.97
CA GLU A 70 1.71 51.68 -33.58
C GLU A 70 1.33 52.82 -32.60
N PRO A 71 1.08 52.48 -31.31
CA PRO A 71 1.46 53.37 -30.21
C PRO A 71 2.46 52.72 -29.25
N GLU A 72 3.32 53.60 -28.74
CA GLU A 72 4.51 53.46 -27.88
C GLU A 72 4.37 52.58 -26.62
N PRO A 73 5.51 52.09 -26.07
CA PRO A 73 5.54 51.00 -25.11
C PRO A 73 5.16 51.43 -23.68
N VAL A 74 4.24 50.69 -23.07
CA VAL A 74 3.97 50.76 -21.63
C VAL A 74 5.02 49.91 -20.91
N LYS A 75 5.69 50.55 -19.94
CA LYS A 75 6.77 50.00 -19.12
C LYS A 75 6.44 48.61 -18.56
N GLU A 76 7.31 47.67 -18.88
CA GLU A 76 7.41 46.33 -18.32
C GLU A 76 7.67 46.44 -16.80
N GLN A 77 6.62 46.22 -16.01
CA GLN A 77 6.75 46.00 -14.57
C GLN A 77 7.42 44.64 -14.38
N ALA A 78 8.58 44.69 -13.73
CA ALA A 78 9.33 43.55 -13.26
C ALA A 78 8.38 42.50 -12.67
N ALA A 79 8.38 41.31 -13.29
CA ALA A 79 7.76 40.13 -12.73
C ALA A 79 8.32 39.93 -11.32
N ALA A 80 7.48 40.13 -10.32
CA ALA A 80 7.76 39.75 -8.96
C ALA A 80 8.01 38.23 -8.97
N THR A 81 9.20 37.84 -8.52
CA THR A 81 9.51 36.47 -8.11
C THR A 81 8.36 35.97 -7.23
N PRO A 82 7.81 34.76 -7.47
CA PRO A 82 6.85 34.17 -6.54
C PRO A 82 7.50 34.09 -5.15
N PRO A 83 6.80 34.39 -4.06
CA PRO A 83 7.37 34.18 -2.73
C PRO A 83 7.69 32.69 -2.57
N GLU A 84 8.98 32.39 -2.40
CA GLU A 84 9.40 31.15 -1.75
C GLU A 84 8.88 31.22 -0.30
N GLY A 85 8.00 30.29 0.09
CA GLY A 85 7.64 30.08 1.49
C GLY A 85 6.15 30.09 1.78
N SER A 86 5.47 28.98 1.50
CA SER A 86 4.29 28.53 2.24
C SER A 86 4.31 27.02 2.49
N GLY A 87 5.50 26.42 2.56
CA GLY A 87 5.64 25.04 3.01
C GLY A 87 5.63 25.00 4.53
N SER A 88 5.03 23.97 5.12
CA SER A 88 5.21 23.65 6.53
C SER A 88 6.73 23.60 6.84
N PRO A 89 7.20 24.12 7.99
CA PRO A 89 8.62 24.07 8.32
C PRO A 89 9.12 22.61 8.22
N ALA A 90 10.22 22.41 7.50
CA ALA A 90 10.79 21.09 7.31
C ALA A 90 11.03 20.40 8.67
N PRO A 91 10.74 19.09 8.79
CA PRO A 91 10.85 18.37 10.05
C PRO A 91 12.27 18.47 10.63
N GLY A 92 12.34 18.75 11.93
CA GLY A 92 13.60 18.76 12.67
C GLY A 92 14.19 17.36 12.87
N ALA A 93 15.41 17.26 13.40
CA ALA A 93 16.06 15.97 13.65
C ALA A 93 15.25 15.06 14.60
N ASP A 94 14.62 15.64 15.63
CA ASP A 94 13.78 14.91 16.58
C ASP A 94 12.48 14.38 15.92
N ASP A 95 11.94 15.12 14.94
CA ASP A 95 10.77 14.72 14.18
C ASP A 95 11.10 13.52 13.28
N LEU A 96 12.22 13.57 12.57
CA LEU A 96 12.69 12.44 11.76
C LEU A 96 12.92 11.18 12.62
N ALA A 97 13.56 11.32 13.79
CA ALA A 97 13.74 10.21 14.72
C ALA A 97 12.40 9.64 15.23
N THR A 98 11.37 10.49 15.36
CA THR A 98 10.02 10.08 15.73
C THR A 98 9.35 9.28 14.61
N LEU A 99 9.49 9.71 13.36
CA LEU A 99 9.01 8.99 12.18
C LEU A 99 9.67 7.60 12.05
N ASP A 100 10.99 7.52 12.22
CA ASP A 100 11.72 6.24 12.17
C ASP A 100 11.29 5.27 13.27
N ARG A 101 11.05 5.79 14.49
CA ARG A 101 10.53 4.99 15.61
C ARG A 101 9.12 4.49 15.33
N ARG A 102 8.25 5.30 14.73
CA ARG A 102 6.90 4.88 14.33
C ARG A 102 6.97 3.76 13.30
N ASP A 103 7.78 3.94 12.26
CA ASP A 103 7.95 2.94 11.21
C ASP A 103 8.41 1.61 11.78
N THR A 104 9.37 1.65 12.70
CA THR A 104 9.83 0.45 13.41
C THR A 104 8.71 -0.21 14.22
N ALA A 105 7.82 0.59 14.84
CA ALA A 105 6.71 0.08 15.64
C ALA A 105 5.59 -0.54 14.79
N THR A 106 5.35 -0.04 13.57
CA THR A 106 4.23 -0.51 12.72
C THR A 106 4.63 -1.57 11.70
N ASP A 107 5.88 -1.61 11.25
CA ASP A 107 6.36 -2.48 10.16
C ASP A 107 6.08 -3.98 10.37
N ALA A 108 6.24 -4.50 11.60
CA ALA A 108 5.88 -5.89 11.90
C ALA A 108 4.37 -6.16 11.76
N ILE A 109 3.55 -5.22 12.23
CA ILE A 109 2.09 -5.30 12.25
C ILE A 109 1.54 -5.20 10.83
N GLU A 110 2.03 -4.25 10.03
CA GLU A 110 1.68 -4.10 8.62
C GLU A 110 1.95 -5.39 7.82
N ARG A 111 3.13 -6.00 8.01
CA ARG A 111 3.45 -7.28 7.37
C ARG A 111 2.57 -8.41 7.86
N GLN A 112 2.22 -8.44 9.13
CA GLN A 112 1.35 -9.48 9.70
C GLN A 112 -0.07 -9.36 9.12
N LEU A 113 -0.64 -8.16 9.11
CA LEU A 113 -1.95 -7.88 8.52
C LEU A 113 -1.97 -8.25 7.04
N ALA A 114 -0.98 -7.78 6.27
CA ALA A 114 -0.88 -8.13 4.85
C ALA A 114 -0.79 -9.65 4.63
N ARG A 115 -0.08 -10.39 5.48
CA ARG A 115 -0.03 -11.86 5.41
C ARG A 115 -1.38 -12.50 5.74
N ARG A 116 -2.13 -12.01 6.73
CA ARG A 116 -3.48 -12.53 7.04
C ARG A 116 -4.45 -12.28 5.90
N LEU A 117 -4.49 -11.06 5.37
CA LEU A 117 -5.34 -10.71 4.24
C LEU A 117 -5.00 -11.54 2.98
N LYS A 118 -3.71 -11.79 2.71
CA LYS A 118 -3.27 -12.70 1.62
C LYS A 118 -3.80 -14.13 1.78
N ARG A 119 -3.91 -14.63 3.02
CA ARG A 119 -4.48 -15.96 3.28
C ARG A 119 -5.98 -15.97 2.99
N VAL A 120 -6.72 -14.97 3.49
CA VAL A 120 -8.16 -14.80 3.16
C VAL A 120 -8.38 -14.77 1.65
N LEU A 121 -7.59 -13.97 0.92
CA LEU A 121 -7.65 -13.91 -0.55
C LEU A 121 -7.35 -15.26 -1.22
N ALA A 122 -6.44 -16.07 -0.67
CA ALA A 122 -6.13 -17.39 -1.20
C ALA A 122 -7.25 -18.39 -0.94
N ASP A 123 -7.81 -18.40 0.26
CA ASP A 123 -8.89 -19.29 0.66
C ASP A 123 -10.16 -18.97 -0.14
N GLU A 124 -10.52 -17.69 -0.29
CA GLU A 124 -11.64 -17.26 -1.12
C GLU A 124 -11.45 -17.63 -2.59
N GLN A 125 -10.26 -17.42 -3.15
CA GLN A 125 -9.95 -17.84 -4.52
C GLN A 125 -10.19 -19.33 -4.70
N ASN A 126 -9.67 -20.16 -3.80
CA ASN A 126 -9.80 -21.61 -3.88
C ASN A 126 -11.26 -22.04 -3.79
N GLU A 127 -12.02 -21.44 -2.88
CA GLU A 127 -13.44 -21.73 -2.67
C GLU A 127 -14.30 -21.31 -3.86
N ALA A 128 -14.06 -20.12 -4.42
CA ALA A 128 -14.75 -19.63 -5.62
C ALA A 128 -14.45 -20.52 -6.83
N LEU A 129 -13.19 -20.90 -7.05
CA LEU A 129 -12.82 -21.79 -8.16
C LEU A 129 -13.41 -23.20 -8.00
N ASP A 130 -13.49 -23.70 -6.76
CA ASP A 130 -14.10 -24.99 -6.48
C ASP A 130 -15.63 -24.96 -6.69
N ARG A 131 -16.31 -23.89 -6.28
CA ARG A 131 -17.74 -23.68 -6.59
C ARG A 131 -17.99 -23.57 -8.10
N LEU A 132 -17.16 -22.79 -8.81
CA LEU A 132 -17.24 -22.64 -10.26
C LEU A 132 -17.16 -24.00 -10.97
N ARG A 133 -16.17 -24.82 -10.60
CA ARG A 133 -15.99 -26.17 -11.15
C ARG A 133 -17.17 -27.12 -10.86
N ARG A 134 -17.86 -26.91 -9.74
CA ARG A 134 -19.02 -27.72 -9.32
C ARG A 134 -20.35 -27.18 -9.83
N SER A 135 -20.36 -26.02 -10.48
CA SER A 135 -21.57 -25.43 -11.07
C SER A 135 -22.13 -26.32 -12.17
N LYS A 136 -23.45 -26.31 -12.35
CA LYS A 136 -24.14 -27.09 -13.38
C LYS A 136 -24.86 -26.14 -14.32
N GLY A 137 -24.38 -26.05 -15.56
CA GLY A 137 -24.96 -25.15 -16.56
C GLY A 137 -24.16 -23.86 -16.67
N GLU A 138 -24.85 -22.76 -16.97
CA GLU A 138 -24.23 -21.44 -17.08
C GLU A 138 -23.81 -20.93 -15.70
N PRO A 139 -22.52 -20.58 -15.48
CA PRO A 139 -22.05 -20.13 -14.17
C PRO A 139 -22.71 -18.82 -13.73
N ASP A 140 -23.30 -18.81 -12.52
CA ASP A 140 -23.85 -17.61 -11.89
C ASP A 140 -22.91 -17.07 -10.79
N ALA A 141 -22.63 -15.77 -10.83
CA ALA A 141 -21.84 -15.07 -9.83
C ALA A 141 -22.41 -15.23 -8.42
N ASN A 142 -23.75 -15.25 -8.26
CA ASN A 142 -24.39 -15.38 -6.95
C ASN A 142 -24.24 -16.77 -6.33
N GLU A 143 -24.03 -17.80 -7.16
CA GLU A 143 -23.79 -19.17 -6.68
C GLU A 143 -22.31 -19.42 -6.37
N VAL A 144 -21.40 -18.75 -7.09
CA VAL A 144 -19.96 -18.97 -7.00
C VAL A 144 -19.27 -18.05 -6.00
N LEU A 145 -19.68 -16.79 -5.91
CA LEU A 145 -19.09 -15.81 -5.00
C LEU A 145 -19.80 -15.84 -3.65
N LEU A 146 -19.08 -15.43 -2.59
CA LEU A 146 -19.70 -15.21 -1.28
C LEU A 146 -20.75 -14.11 -1.35
N SER A 147 -21.72 -14.13 -0.43
CA SER A 147 -22.58 -12.95 -0.23
C SER A 147 -21.73 -11.75 0.22
N GLN A 148 -22.21 -10.52 -0.01
CA GLN A 148 -21.47 -9.31 0.37
C GLN A 148 -21.13 -9.28 1.87
N GLY A 149 -22.06 -9.69 2.73
CA GLY A 149 -21.85 -9.72 4.19
C GLY A 149 -20.82 -10.76 4.63
N GLU A 150 -20.87 -11.97 4.09
CA GLU A 150 -19.85 -12.99 4.36
C GLU A 150 -18.47 -12.57 3.86
N HIS A 151 -18.43 -11.92 2.69
CA HIS A 151 -17.21 -11.43 2.09
C HIS A 151 -16.55 -10.39 2.99
N GLN A 152 -17.30 -9.38 3.45
CA GLN A 152 -16.79 -8.36 4.37
C GLN A 152 -16.42 -8.94 5.73
N GLY A 153 -17.25 -9.84 6.28
CA GLY A 153 -17.03 -10.44 7.59
C GLY A 153 -15.67 -11.15 7.70
N ARG A 154 -15.23 -11.86 6.66
CA ARG A 154 -13.92 -12.54 6.63
C ARG A 154 -12.74 -11.57 6.75
N TYR A 155 -12.78 -10.44 6.05
CA TYR A 155 -11.71 -9.44 6.11
C TYR A 155 -11.70 -8.68 7.43
N LEU A 156 -12.89 -8.36 7.97
CA LEU A 156 -13.02 -7.73 9.28
C LEU A 156 -12.41 -8.62 10.36
N GLU A 157 -12.80 -9.89 10.42
CA GLU A 157 -12.31 -10.86 11.40
C GLU A 157 -10.78 -11.04 11.29
N ALA A 158 -10.27 -11.11 10.06
CA ALA A 158 -8.84 -11.27 9.82
C ALA A 158 -8.00 -10.05 10.20
N ALA A 159 -8.57 -8.84 10.17
CA ALA A 159 -7.84 -7.59 10.41
C ALA A 159 -7.87 -7.15 11.87
N LEU A 160 -8.96 -7.40 12.60
CA LEU A 160 -9.23 -6.77 13.88
C LEU A 160 -8.11 -6.96 14.92
N SER A 161 -7.53 -8.16 15.02
CA SER A 161 -6.47 -8.44 16.00
C SER A 161 -5.22 -7.58 15.78
N ASP A 162 -4.81 -7.42 14.51
CA ASP A 162 -3.60 -6.69 14.17
C ASP A 162 -3.83 -5.17 14.31
N LEU A 163 -5.07 -4.69 14.08
CA LEU A 163 -5.42 -3.29 14.32
C LEU A 163 -5.51 -2.95 15.82
N VAL A 164 -5.96 -3.88 16.66
CA VAL A 164 -5.87 -3.72 18.12
C VAL A 164 -4.41 -3.66 18.56
N GLU A 165 -3.54 -4.49 17.98
CA GLU A 165 -2.10 -4.43 18.26
C GLU A 165 -1.48 -3.09 17.85
N ALA A 166 -1.86 -2.55 16.68
CA ALA A 166 -1.42 -1.23 16.23
C ALA A 166 -1.86 -0.12 17.19
N GLU A 167 -3.11 -0.15 17.65
CA GLU A 167 -3.63 0.80 18.63
C GLU A 167 -2.87 0.71 19.95
N ARG A 168 -2.58 -0.50 20.45
CA ARG A 168 -1.75 -0.69 21.65
C ARG A 168 -0.35 -0.13 21.49
N ALA A 169 0.28 -0.37 20.34
CA ALA A 169 1.61 0.15 20.03
C ALA A 169 1.62 1.69 20.01
N GLY A 170 0.59 2.31 19.43
CA GLY A 170 0.43 3.76 19.43
C GLY A 170 0.20 4.34 20.82
N ALA A 171 -0.65 3.70 21.62
CA ALA A 171 -0.95 4.13 22.99
C ALA A 171 0.29 4.14 23.91
N GLY A 172 1.25 3.24 23.65
CA GLY A 172 2.53 3.17 24.37
C GLY A 172 3.69 3.93 23.71
N PHE A 173 3.43 4.72 22.66
CA PHE A 173 4.52 5.25 21.83
C PHE A 173 5.30 6.40 22.50
N PHE A 174 4.58 7.27 23.22
CA PHE A 174 5.14 8.43 23.93
C PHE A 174 5.20 8.25 25.46
N GLY A 175 4.85 7.07 25.98
CA GLY A 175 4.80 6.79 27.41
C GLY A 175 4.19 5.42 27.71
N ASP A 176 3.73 5.24 28.94
CA ASP A 176 3.05 3.99 29.31
C ASP A 176 1.63 3.95 28.73
N ALA A 177 1.30 2.85 28.05
CA ALA A 177 -0.05 2.66 27.52
C ALA A 177 -1.07 2.54 28.67
N PRO A 178 -2.19 3.28 28.63
CA PRO A 178 -3.25 3.12 29.61
C PRO A 178 -3.89 1.73 29.51
N SER A 179 -4.52 1.29 30.61
CA SER A 179 -5.27 0.03 30.64
C SER A 179 -6.50 0.03 29.73
N THR A 180 -7.05 1.22 29.44
CA THR A 180 -8.20 1.41 28.54
C THR A 180 -7.78 1.39 27.07
N SER A 181 -8.74 1.10 26.20
CA SER A 181 -8.52 1.05 24.75
C SER A 181 -9.48 1.86 23.92
N ALA A 182 -8.93 2.41 22.84
CA ALA A 182 -9.76 2.91 21.76
C ALA A 182 -10.39 1.74 21.01
N VAL A 183 -11.61 1.94 20.53
CA VAL A 183 -12.28 1.00 19.63
C VAL A 183 -11.69 1.17 18.23
N VAL A 184 -11.40 0.08 17.54
CA VAL A 184 -10.86 0.07 16.16
C VAL A 184 -11.65 -0.85 15.21
N SER A 185 -12.83 -1.32 15.64
CA SER A 185 -13.69 -2.17 14.81
C SER A 185 -14.19 -1.46 13.56
N ASP A 186 -14.48 -0.16 13.66
CA ASP A 186 -14.83 0.71 12.54
C ASP A 186 -13.70 0.82 11.51
N VAL A 187 -12.44 0.82 11.93
CA VAL A 187 -11.28 0.81 11.02
C VAL A 187 -11.20 -0.52 10.26
N ALA A 188 -11.44 -1.65 10.95
CA ALA A 188 -11.51 -2.97 10.32
C ALA A 188 -12.68 -3.07 9.34
N GLU A 189 -13.85 -2.54 9.71
CA GLU A 189 -15.05 -2.48 8.87
C GLU A 189 -14.81 -1.66 7.60
N GLN A 190 -14.19 -0.49 7.71
CA GLN A 190 -13.85 0.36 6.55
C GLN A 190 -12.86 -0.34 5.61
N LEU A 191 -11.80 -0.96 6.16
CA LEU A 191 -10.86 -1.77 5.37
C LEU A 191 -11.58 -2.89 4.62
N ALA A 192 -12.40 -3.67 5.33
CA ALA A 192 -13.14 -4.80 4.75
C ALA A 192 -14.10 -4.32 3.65
N ALA A 193 -14.84 -3.25 3.91
CA ALA A 193 -15.78 -2.67 2.94
C ALA A 193 -15.07 -2.22 1.66
N GLU A 194 -13.93 -1.53 1.79
CA GLU A 194 -13.18 -1.01 0.66
C GLU A 194 -12.52 -2.13 -0.16
N LEU A 195 -11.88 -3.11 0.50
CA LEU A 195 -11.32 -4.29 -0.16
C LEU A 195 -12.38 -5.04 -0.97
N VAL A 196 -13.52 -5.34 -0.34
CA VAL A 196 -14.62 -6.08 -0.98
C VAL A 196 -15.22 -5.28 -2.12
N ARG A 197 -15.41 -3.97 -1.96
CA ARG A 197 -15.94 -3.10 -3.03
C ARG A 197 -15.08 -3.19 -4.29
N GLN A 198 -13.76 -3.13 -4.16
CA GLN A 198 -12.85 -3.21 -5.30
C GLN A 198 -12.73 -4.62 -5.90
N LEU A 199 -12.78 -5.67 -5.07
CA LEU A 199 -12.75 -7.06 -5.54
C LEU A 199 -14.03 -7.44 -6.26
N ARG A 200 -15.18 -7.18 -5.64
CA ARG A 200 -16.49 -7.67 -6.08
C ARG A 200 -16.86 -7.20 -7.48
N GLY A 201 -16.70 -5.92 -7.77
CA GLY A 201 -17.01 -5.40 -9.11
C GLY A 201 -16.22 -6.12 -10.21
N ARG A 202 -14.95 -6.46 -9.96
CA ARG A 202 -14.11 -7.19 -10.93
C ARG A 202 -14.46 -8.68 -11.00
N LEU A 203 -14.80 -9.30 -9.88
CA LEU A 203 -15.22 -10.70 -9.84
C LEU A 203 -16.57 -10.89 -10.53
N GLU A 204 -17.52 -9.98 -10.33
CA GLU A 204 -18.83 -9.99 -11.01
C GLU A 204 -18.69 -9.76 -12.51
N SER A 205 -17.85 -8.80 -12.95
CA SER A 205 -17.53 -8.61 -14.37
C SER A 205 -16.91 -9.85 -15.02
N ALA A 206 -16.24 -10.72 -14.26
CA ALA A 206 -15.70 -11.96 -14.83
C ALA A 206 -16.78 -12.89 -15.38
N PHE A 207 -17.97 -12.91 -14.77
CA PHE A 207 -19.12 -13.71 -15.22
C PHE A 207 -19.87 -13.06 -16.38
N VAL A 208 -19.91 -11.73 -16.42
CA VAL A 208 -20.55 -10.98 -17.52
C VAL A 208 -19.75 -11.09 -18.81
N ASP A 209 -18.43 -10.97 -18.70
CA ASP A 209 -17.53 -10.89 -19.85
C ASP A 209 -16.95 -12.25 -20.27
N GLY A 210 -17.04 -13.26 -19.41
CA GLY A 210 -16.46 -14.58 -19.65
C GLY A 210 -17.33 -15.41 -20.59
N ALA A 211 -16.75 -15.92 -21.67
CA ALA A 211 -17.49 -16.73 -22.64
C ALA A 211 -17.75 -18.17 -22.15
N ASP A 212 -16.88 -18.71 -21.29
CA ASP A 212 -16.98 -20.05 -20.74
C ASP A 212 -16.37 -20.14 -19.32
N GLU A 213 -16.52 -21.31 -18.68
CA GLU A 213 -16.00 -21.58 -17.33
C GLU A 213 -14.49 -21.32 -17.23
N GLN A 214 -13.72 -21.63 -18.27
CA GLN A 214 -12.27 -21.48 -18.26
C GLN A 214 -11.87 -20.01 -18.26
N GLU A 215 -12.52 -19.18 -19.08
CA GLU A 215 -12.28 -17.74 -19.11
C GLU A 215 -12.65 -17.07 -17.78
N ILE A 216 -13.80 -17.44 -17.19
CA ILE A 216 -14.22 -16.96 -15.86
C ILE A 216 -13.17 -17.34 -14.82
N SER A 217 -12.72 -18.60 -14.83
CA SER A 217 -11.68 -19.13 -13.94
C SER A 217 -10.39 -18.31 -14.01
N ASP A 218 -9.94 -17.99 -15.22
CA ASP A 218 -8.69 -17.25 -15.45
C ASP A 218 -8.80 -15.78 -15.02
N ARG A 219 -9.95 -15.14 -15.24
CA ARG A 219 -10.25 -13.79 -14.75
C ARG A 219 -10.30 -13.72 -13.22
N ILE A 220 -10.95 -14.68 -12.56
CA ILE A 220 -10.94 -14.81 -11.09
C ILE A 220 -9.50 -14.97 -10.58
N ARG A 221 -8.70 -15.87 -11.20
CA ARG A 221 -7.30 -16.06 -10.83
C ARG A 221 -6.48 -14.78 -10.98
N ALA A 222 -6.66 -14.07 -12.08
CA ALA A 222 -5.96 -12.81 -12.34
C ALA A 222 -6.29 -11.74 -11.29
N CYS A 223 -7.58 -11.55 -10.96
CA CYS A 223 -8.04 -10.59 -9.96
C CYS A 223 -7.36 -10.83 -8.59
N TYR A 224 -7.52 -12.03 -8.03
CA TYR A 224 -6.93 -12.37 -6.74
C TYR A 224 -5.39 -12.38 -6.75
N ARG A 225 -4.76 -12.73 -7.87
CA ARG A 225 -3.29 -12.70 -8.01
C ARG A 225 -2.78 -11.27 -7.90
N GLU A 226 -3.36 -10.34 -8.66
CA GLU A 226 -3.00 -8.91 -8.61
C GLU A 226 -3.12 -8.37 -7.19
N TRP A 227 -4.21 -8.67 -6.49
CA TRP A 227 -4.40 -8.23 -5.12
C TRP A 227 -3.33 -8.78 -4.18
N LYS A 228 -3.06 -10.08 -4.25
CA LYS A 228 -2.03 -10.74 -3.41
C LYS A 228 -0.62 -10.21 -3.66
N THR A 229 -0.30 -9.81 -4.89
CA THR A 229 1.07 -9.41 -5.26
C THR A 229 1.32 -7.92 -5.23
N GLN A 230 0.33 -7.09 -5.57
CA GLN A 230 0.54 -5.66 -5.84
C GLN A 230 -0.23 -4.72 -4.91
N ARG A 231 -1.38 -5.14 -4.35
CA ARG A 231 -2.29 -4.19 -3.66
C ARG A 231 -2.33 -4.33 -2.16
N ILE A 232 -2.17 -5.55 -1.65
CA ILE A 232 -2.52 -5.83 -0.26
C ILE A 232 -1.51 -5.30 0.77
N ALA A 233 -0.27 -5.05 0.36
CA ALA A 233 0.73 -4.41 1.23
C ALA A 233 0.33 -2.96 1.50
N ASP A 234 0.09 -2.20 0.44
CA ASP A 234 -0.33 -0.80 0.52
C ASP A 234 -1.69 -0.66 1.22
N ALA A 235 -2.63 -1.57 0.94
CA ALA A 235 -3.94 -1.58 1.60
C ALA A 235 -3.88 -1.87 3.10
N ALA A 236 -2.82 -2.54 3.59
CA ALA A 236 -2.64 -2.82 5.02
C ALA A 236 -2.02 -1.64 5.79
N ALA A 237 -1.22 -0.79 5.13
CA ALA A 237 -0.48 0.28 5.79
C ALA A 237 -1.39 1.35 6.41
N HIS A 238 -2.35 1.86 5.63
CA HIS A 238 -3.25 2.92 6.08
C HIS A 238 -4.05 2.58 7.35
N PRO A 239 -4.81 1.46 7.43
CA PRO A 239 -5.59 1.14 8.62
C PRO A 239 -4.72 0.90 9.86
N VAL A 240 -3.50 0.36 9.70
CA VAL A 240 -2.54 0.22 10.79
C VAL A 240 -2.15 1.58 11.35
N LEU A 241 -1.84 2.56 10.49
CA LEU A 241 -1.48 3.90 10.92
C LEU A 241 -2.66 4.68 11.53
N VAL A 242 -3.87 4.48 11.03
CA VAL A 242 -5.10 5.02 11.65
C VAL A 242 -5.27 4.47 13.07
N ALA A 243 -5.20 3.14 13.23
CA ALA A 243 -5.33 2.51 14.53
C ALA A 243 -4.21 2.95 15.50
N PHE A 244 -2.97 3.03 15.02
CA PHE A 244 -1.83 3.50 15.77
C PHE A 244 -2.01 4.94 16.29
N ASN A 245 -2.38 5.88 15.42
CA ASN A 245 -2.64 7.26 15.82
C ASN A 245 -3.87 7.40 16.74
N ARG A 246 -4.88 6.54 16.57
CA ARG A 246 -6.00 6.45 17.51
C ARG A 246 -5.52 6.02 18.91
N GLY A 247 -4.54 5.12 18.98
CA GLY A 247 -3.86 4.77 20.22
C GLY A 247 -3.15 5.96 20.88
N ILE A 248 -2.37 6.72 20.09
CA ILE A 248 -1.67 7.93 20.57
C ILE A 248 -2.66 8.95 21.15
N THR A 249 -3.72 9.26 20.41
CA THR A 249 -4.71 10.26 20.80
C THR A 249 -5.56 9.81 21.98
N HIS A 250 -5.89 8.52 22.07
CA HIS A 250 -6.60 7.95 23.23
C HIS A 250 -5.75 7.95 24.50
N ALA A 251 -4.43 7.77 24.38
CA ALA A 251 -3.51 7.83 25.52
C ALA A 251 -3.15 9.25 25.97
N ALA A 252 -3.60 10.27 25.23
CA ALA A 252 -3.28 11.66 25.53
C ALA A 252 -3.88 12.12 26.88
N ALA A 253 -3.14 12.95 27.61
CA ALA A 253 -3.62 13.47 28.89
C ALA A 253 -4.86 14.37 28.68
N PRO A 254 -5.85 14.34 29.58
CA PRO A 254 -7.01 15.23 29.45
C PRO A 254 -6.60 16.70 29.33
N GLY A 255 -7.07 17.36 28.27
CA GLY A 255 -6.76 18.76 27.99
C GLY A 255 -5.40 19.00 27.32
N SER A 256 -4.64 17.95 26.96
CA SER A 256 -3.42 18.11 26.15
C SER A 256 -3.75 18.49 24.71
N SER A 257 -2.73 18.98 24.01
CA SER A 257 -2.78 19.26 22.58
C SER A 257 -1.88 18.30 21.81
N HIS A 258 -2.09 18.21 20.51
CA HIS A 258 -1.24 17.50 19.58
C HIS A 258 -1.02 18.31 18.31
N ARG A 259 0.09 18.05 17.62
CA ARG A 259 0.37 18.60 16.28
C ARG A 259 0.47 17.49 15.24
N TRP A 260 0.21 17.85 14.00
CA TRP A 260 0.34 16.96 12.85
C TRP A 260 1.78 16.98 12.33
N LEU A 261 2.49 15.87 12.49
CA LEU A 261 3.79 15.68 11.85
C LEU A 261 3.61 14.99 10.50
N VAL A 262 3.97 15.70 9.44
CA VAL A 262 3.89 15.23 8.06
C VAL A 262 4.96 14.18 7.80
N ASP A 263 4.53 13.10 7.17
CA ASP A 263 5.37 12.19 6.42
C ASP A 263 4.68 11.96 5.07
N ASP A 264 5.28 12.55 4.04
CA ASP A 264 4.78 12.49 2.67
C ASP A 264 4.90 11.09 2.05
N GLY A 265 5.63 10.15 2.67
CA GLY A 265 5.78 8.80 2.11
C GLY A 265 6.32 8.77 0.67
N GLY A 266 6.97 9.86 0.24
CA GLY A 266 7.46 10.08 -1.14
C GLY A 266 6.53 10.88 -2.06
N ALA A 267 5.31 11.24 -1.64
CA ALA A 267 4.37 12.06 -2.41
C ALA A 267 3.73 13.16 -1.53
N PRO A 268 3.98 14.46 -1.82
CA PRO A 268 3.41 15.55 -1.05
C PRO A 268 1.89 15.50 -0.97
N CYS A 269 1.34 15.78 0.21
CA CYS A 269 -0.09 15.82 0.47
C CYS A 269 -0.51 17.21 0.97
N PRO A 270 -1.25 18.01 0.16
CA PRO A 270 -1.70 19.34 0.57
C PRO A 270 -2.55 19.34 1.84
N ASP A 271 -3.42 18.33 2.01
CA ASP A 271 -4.26 18.20 3.20
C ASP A 271 -3.41 17.98 4.48
N CYS A 272 -2.35 17.18 4.38
CA CYS A 272 -1.41 16.96 5.49
C CYS A 272 -0.58 18.22 5.80
N ASP A 273 -0.18 18.96 4.77
CA ASP A 273 0.52 20.24 4.93
C ASP A 273 -0.38 21.26 5.64
N ASP A 274 -1.63 21.41 5.21
CA ASP A 274 -2.61 22.30 5.82
C ASP A 274 -2.86 21.95 7.31
N ASN A 275 -2.95 20.66 7.62
CA ASN A 275 -3.09 20.20 9.01
C ASN A 275 -1.83 20.48 9.85
N SER A 276 -0.65 20.37 9.26
CA SER A 276 0.62 20.69 9.92
C SER A 276 0.74 22.18 10.23
N LEU A 277 0.28 23.05 9.32
CA LEU A 277 0.31 24.51 9.49
C LEU A 277 -0.56 25.01 10.65
N ALA A 278 -1.57 24.24 11.06
CA ALA A 278 -2.38 24.56 12.24
C ALA A 278 -1.58 24.54 13.55
N GLY A 279 -0.44 23.84 13.58
CA GLY A 279 0.36 23.65 14.77
C GLY A 279 -0.32 22.74 15.79
N ALA A 280 -0.25 23.10 17.06
CA ALA A 280 -0.86 22.34 18.13
C ALA A 280 -2.35 22.67 18.28
N ILE A 281 -3.21 21.66 18.22
CA ILE A 281 -4.64 21.76 18.51
C ILE A 281 -5.03 20.88 19.71
N PRO A 282 -6.10 21.19 20.45
CA PRO A 282 -6.58 20.31 21.52
C PRO A 282 -6.97 18.94 20.98
N VAL A 283 -6.62 17.87 21.71
CA VAL A 283 -7.02 16.51 21.32
C VAL A 283 -8.54 16.40 21.32
N GLY A 284 -9.11 15.90 20.21
CA GLY A 284 -10.55 15.75 20.01
C GLY A 284 -11.19 16.91 19.25
N GLU A 285 -10.43 17.94 18.89
CA GLU A 285 -10.83 18.97 17.93
C GLU A 285 -10.39 18.60 16.51
N GLU A 286 -11.04 19.20 15.51
CA GLU A 286 -10.72 19.00 14.10
C GLU A 286 -9.52 19.87 13.67
N PHE A 287 -8.63 19.28 12.88
CA PHE A 287 -7.66 20.00 12.06
C PHE A 287 -8.38 20.72 10.89
N PRO A 288 -7.72 21.65 10.17
CA PRO A 288 -8.34 22.42 9.08
C PRO A 288 -9.08 21.61 8.00
N THR A 289 -8.64 20.37 7.72
CA THR A 289 -9.29 19.49 6.74
C THR A 289 -10.50 18.72 7.27
N GLY A 290 -10.82 18.87 8.57
CA GLY A 290 -11.87 18.12 9.26
C GLY A 290 -11.40 16.81 9.89
N ASP A 291 -10.12 16.46 9.75
CA ASP A 291 -9.55 15.27 10.38
C ASP A 291 -9.27 15.51 11.86
N PHE A 292 -9.58 14.53 12.72
CA PHE A 292 -9.27 14.61 14.16
C PHE A 292 -7.84 14.14 14.50
N SER A 293 -7.20 13.42 13.58
CA SER A 293 -5.88 12.81 13.75
C SER A 293 -5.36 12.30 12.41
N PRO A 294 -4.04 12.26 12.19
CA PRO A 294 -3.46 11.57 11.03
C PRO A 294 -3.70 10.06 11.05
N PRO A 295 -3.52 9.38 9.90
CA PRO A 295 -3.37 9.98 8.56
C PRO A 295 -4.72 10.43 7.97
N ALA A 296 -4.71 11.48 7.14
CA ALA A 296 -5.93 12.02 6.50
C ALA A 296 -6.55 11.06 5.47
N HIS A 297 -5.71 10.37 4.69
CA HIS A 297 -6.19 9.47 3.63
C HIS A 297 -5.22 8.31 3.36
N PRO A 298 -5.63 7.28 2.61
CA PRO A 298 -4.74 6.22 2.16
C PRO A 298 -3.50 6.78 1.45
N GLY A 299 -2.33 6.22 1.77
CA GLY A 299 -1.03 6.66 1.24
C GLY A 299 -0.27 7.62 2.17
N CYS A 300 -0.95 8.40 3.01
CA CYS A 300 -0.28 9.25 4.00
C CYS A 300 0.29 8.42 5.14
N ARG A 301 1.47 8.82 5.62
CA ARG A 301 2.16 8.14 6.71
C ARG A 301 2.22 8.95 8.01
N CYS A 302 1.57 10.12 8.05
CA CYS A 302 1.69 11.12 9.13
C CYS A 302 1.40 10.58 10.54
N ILE A 303 1.88 11.31 11.56
CA ILE A 303 1.73 10.94 12.98
C ILE A 303 1.32 12.13 13.85
N ALA A 304 0.47 11.88 14.84
CA ALA A 304 0.12 12.84 15.88
C ALA A 304 1.23 12.91 16.93
N ILE A 305 1.72 14.12 17.25
CA ILE A 305 2.73 14.33 18.29
C ILE A 305 2.11 15.14 19.43
N PRO A 306 2.07 14.61 20.67
CA PRO A 306 1.66 15.37 21.85
C PRO A 306 2.54 16.62 22.06
N THR A 307 1.93 17.71 22.50
CA THR A 307 2.59 19.02 22.73
C THR A 307 2.30 19.59 24.11
#